data_AF-A0A0S7ZK20-F1
#
_entry.id   AF-A0A0S7ZK20-F1
#
_cell.length_a   1.000
_cell.length_b   1.000
_cell.length_c   1.000
_cell.angle_alpha   90.00
_cell.angle_beta   90.00
_cell.angle_gamma   90.00
#
_symmetry.space_group_name_H-M   'P 1'
#
loop_
_entity.id
_entity.type
_entity.pdbx_description
1 polymer ?
#
loop_
_entity_poly.entity_id
_entity_poly.type
_entity_poly.pdbx_seq_one_letter_code
_entity_poly.pdbx_strand_id
1 'polypeptide(L)'
;MPHDSPRRPSPLSLTPWVRGLIMANAVVYLLMVTVFTGPWVIGAGAFDPNNLGARWWTFVSYMFLHGGLMHLLMNLLLLFVFGPAVEKRMGGNTFAAYYFSCGVGGAAFSLIIDLFSPLGPMIGASAAVLGVALAFAMFWPNE
;
A
#
# COMPACT_ATOMS: atom_id res chain seq x y z
N MET A 1 33.77 -2.03 34.00
CA MET A 1 33.32 -2.01 32.59
C MET A 1 31.81 -1.82 32.59
N PRO A 2 31.25 -0.81 31.92
CA PRO A 2 29.80 -0.62 31.86
C PRO A 2 29.18 -1.77 31.07
N HIS A 3 28.22 -2.44 31.68
CA HIS A 3 27.45 -3.52 31.07
C HIS A 3 26.41 -2.89 30.15
N ASP A 4 26.69 -2.79 28.85
CA ASP A 4 25.69 -2.34 27.87
C ASP A 4 24.57 -3.38 27.82
N SER A 5 23.41 -3.02 28.38
CA SER A 5 22.21 -3.84 28.24
C SER A 5 21.65 -3.66 26.82
N PRO A 6 21.22 -4.75 26.14
CA PRO A 6 20.65 -4.63 24.81
C PRO A 6 19.42 -3.72 24.86
N ARG A 7 19.46 -2.60 24.12
CA ARG A 7 18.34 -1.67 24.01
C ARG A 7 17.11 -2.46 23.54
N ARG A 8 16.07 -2.51 24.37
CA ARG A 8 14.77 -3.08 23.96
C ARG A 8 14.31 -2.31 22.71
N PRO A 9 13.91 -3.00 21.63
CA PRO A 9 13.32 -2.33 20.48
C PRO A 9 12.16 -1.47 20.95
N SER A 10 12.08 -0.21 20.49
CA SER A 10 10.95 0.62 20.86
C SER A 10 9.67 -0.05 20.34
N PRO A 11 8.60 -0.13 21.16
CA PRO A 11 7.33 -0.74 20.75
C PRO A 11 6.68 -0.04 19.54
N LEU A 12 7.17 1.15 19.18
CA LEU A 12 6.76 1.95 18.02
C LEU A 12 7.79 1.93 16.86
N SER A 13 8.79 1.04 16.90
CA SER A 13 9.78 0.94 15.81
C SER A 13 9.12 0.39 14.54
N LEU A 14 8.88 1.28 13.58
CA LEU A 14 8.45 0.89 12.24
C LEU A 14 9.55 0.07 11.57
N THR A 15 9.14 -1.03 10.98
CA THR A 15 10.00 -1.87 10.16
C THR A 15 10.38 -1.15 8.87
N PRO A 16 11.52 -1.49 8.23
CA PRO A 16 12.05 -0.72 7.10
C PRO A 16 11.07 -0.57 5.94
N TRP A 17 10.36 -1.64 5.54
CA TRP A 17 9.43 -1.57 4.41
C TRP A 17 8.16 -0.81 4.75
N VAL A 18 7.54 -1.08 5.90
CA VAL A 18 6.38 -0.31 6.36
C VAL A 18 6.69 1.18 6.41
N ARG A 19 7.83 1.56 7.00
CA ARG A 19 8.27 2.96 7.03
C ARG A 19 8.45 3.52 5.62
N GLY A 20 9.12 2.79 4.74
CA GLY A 20 9.34 3.19 3.35
C GLY A 20 8.04 3.41 2.59
N LEU A 21 7.09 2.49 2.70
CA LEU A 21 5.78 2.57 2.05
C LEU A 21 4.94 3.72 2.59
N ILE A 22 4.94 3.95 3.91
CA ILE A 22 4.25 5.11 4.51
C ILE A 22 4.83 6.41 3.96
N MET A 23 6.17 6.54 3.95
CA MET A 23 6.84 7.74 3.43
C MET A 23 6.55 7.93 1.94
N ALA A 24 6.63 6.87 1.12
CA ALA A 24 6.34 6.95 -0.31
C ALA A 24 4.91 7.45 -0.59
N ASN A 25 3.91 6.89 0.09
CA ASN A 25 2.52 7.32 -0.05
C ASN A 25 2.30 8.77 0.39
N ALA A 26 2.88 9.17 1.53
CA ALA A 26 2.80 10.54 2.01
C ALA A 26 3.48 11.54 1.06
N VAL A 27 4.67 11.20 0.53
CA VAL A 27 5.40 12.04 -0.43
C VAL A 27 4.64 12.16 -1.75
N VAL A 28 4.15 11.05 -2.31
CA VAL A 28 3.37 11.07 -3.57
C VAL A 28 2.11 11.90 -3.39
N TYR A 29 1.39 11.74 -2.27
CA TYR A 29 0.22 12.57 -1.97
C TYR A 29 0.57 14.05 -1.84
N LEU A 30 1.65 14.39 -1.12
CA LEU A 30 2.11 15.77 -0.98
C LEU A 30 2.45 16.39 -2.34
N LEU A 31 3.19 15.65 -3.19
CA LEU A 31 3.53 16.09 -4.54
C LEU A 31 2.28 16.30 -5.39
N MET A 32 1.29 15.40 -5.32
CA MET A 32 0.00 15.56 -6.01
C MET A 32 -0.74 16.84 -5.61
N VAL A 33 -0.73 17.20 -4.32
CA VAL A 33 -1.50 18.36 -3.85
C VAL A 33 -0.73 19.68 -3.89
N THR A 34 0.60 19.66 -4.12
CA THR A 34 1.45 20.87 -4.12
C THR A 34 2.15 21.16 -5.43
N VAL A 35 2.70 20.15 -6.11
CA VAL A 35 3.54 20.31 -7.31
C VAL A 35 2.79 19.90 -8.57
N PHE A 36 2.15 18.73 -8.54
CA PHE A 36 1.47 18.14 -9.69
C PHE A 36 -0.04 18.09 -9.45
N THR A 37 -0.68 19.26 -9.41
CA THR A 37 -2.10 19.41 -9.04
C THR A 37 -3.09 19.16 -10.19
N GLY A 38 -2.58 18.90 -11.39
CA GLY A 38 -3.40 18.68 -12.58
C GLY A 38 -4.10 17.31 -12.58
N PRO A 39 -5.32 17.21 -13.14
CA PRO A 39 -6.05 15.93 -13.26
C PRO A 39 -5.28 14.84 -14.02
N TRP A 40 -4.33 15.24 -14.87
CA TRP A 40 -3.48 14.35 -15.65
C TRP A 40 -2.64 13.40 -14.78
N VAL A 41 -2.33 13.75 -13.52
CA VAL A 41 -1.54 12.89 -12.64
C VAL A 41 -2.30 11.61 -12.28
N ILE A 42 -3.56 11.78 -11.89
CA ILE A 42 -4.48 10.65 -11.69
C ILE A 42 -4.63 9.89 -13.00
N GLY A 43 -4.87 10.61 -14.11
CA GLY A 43 -5.00 9.97 -15.42
C GLY A 43 -3.77 9.19 -15.88
N ALA A 44 -2.56 9.54 -15.41
CA ALA A 44 -1.31 8.88 -15.79
C ALA A 44 -0.99 7.66 -14.93
N GLY A 45 -1.41 7.64 -13.67
CA GLY A 45 -1.03 6.61 -12.71
C GLY A 45 -2.17 5.78 -12.12
N ALA A 46 -3.44 6.17 -12.31
CA ALA A 46 -4.59 5.38 -11.89
C ALA A 46 -4.71 4.12 -12.75
N PHE A 47 -5.16 3.04 -12.13
CA PHE A 47 -5.45 1.81 -12.85
C PHE A 47 -6.84 1.91 -13.46
N ASP A 48 -6.93 1.77 -14.78
CA ASP A 48 -8.19 1.83 -15.51
C ASP A 48 -8.32 0.55 -16.36
N PRO A 49 -9.27 -0.35 -16.03
CA PRO A 49 -9.54 -1.57 -16.80
C PRO A 49 -9.79 -1.30 -18.29
N ASN A 50 -10.34 -0.13 -18.62
CA ASN A 50 -10.70 0.25 -19.98
C ASN A 50 -9.53 0.89 -20.75
N ASN A 51 -8.40 1.16 -20.09
CA ASN A 51 -7.26 1.87 -20.69
C ASN A 51 -5.90 1.24 -20.31
N LEU A 52 -5.83 -0.09 -20.41
CA LEU A 52 -4.64 -0.86 -20.05
C LEU A 52 -3.50 -0.76 -21.07
N GLY A 53 -3.82 -0.47 -22.34
CA GLY A 53 -2.93 -0.58 -23.51
C GLY A 53 -1.45 -0.35 -23.23
N ALA A 54 -0.98 0.90 -23.29
CA ALA A 54 0.42 1.22 -23.07
C ALA A 54 0.80 1.43 -21.60
N ARG A 55 -0.14 1.29 -20.65
CA ARG A 55 -0.02 1.80 -19.27
C ARG A 55 0.21 0.70 -18.24
N TRP A 56 1.08 -0.25 -18.57
CA TRP A 56 1.38 -1.40 -17.70
C TRP A 56 1.90 -1.03 -16.30
N TRP A 57 2.50 0.15 -16.13
CA TRP A 57 2.93 0.66 -14.81
C TRP A 57 1.76 0.92 -13.86
N THR A 58 0.54 1.10 -14.38
CA THR A 58 -0.67 1.39 -13.59
C THR A 58 -1.09 0.26 -12.68
N PHE A 59 -0.64 -0.98 -12.93
CA PHE A 59 -0.80 -2.10 -12.00
C PHE A 59 -0.11 -1.87 -10.65
N VAL A 60 0.84 -0.95 -10.58
CA VAL A 60 1.58 -0.62 -9.36
C VAL A 60 1.42 0.85 -8.98
N SER A 61 1.48 1.78 -9.93
CA SER A 61 1.45 3.22 -9.61
C SER A 61 0.16 3.64 -8.91
N TYR A 62 -0.97 2.99 -9.22
CA TYR A 62 -2.26 3.31 -8.63
C TYR A 62 -2.25 3.15 -7.10
N MET A 63 -1.43 2.23 -6.59
CA MET A 63 -1.29 1.93 -5.16
C MET A 63 -0.79 3.14 -4.37
N PHE A 64 -0.14 4.11 -5.01
CA PHE A 64 0.44 5.29 -4.36
C PHE A 64 -0.41 6.56 -4.52
N LEU A 65 -1.35 6.56 -5.47
CA LEU A 65 -2.24 7.68 -5.71
C LEU A 65 -3.39 7.70 -4.70
N HIS A 66 -3.70 8.86 -4.14
CA HIS A 66 -4.79 9.00 -3.16
C HIS A 66 -5.67 10.20 -3.49
N GLY A 67 -6.98 9.96 -3.61
CA GLY A 67 -7.96 10.97 -4.00
C GLY A 67 -8.32 11.98 -2.90
N GLY A 68 -7.73 11.85 -1.71
CA GLY A 68 -7.99 12.76 -0.59
C GLY A 68 -7.24 12.35 0.67
N LEU A 69 -7.14 13.28 1.62
CA LEU A 69 -6.36 13.10 2.85
C LEU A 69 -6.90 11.95 3.70
N MET A 70 -8.22 11.86 3.87
CA MET A 70 -8.83 10.78 4.65
C MET A 70 -8.55 9.40 4.05
N HIS A 71 -8.60 9.28 2.72
CA HIS A 71 -8.27 8.03 2.03
C HIS A 71 -6.81 7.63 2.28
N LEU A 72 -5.87 8.58 2.21
CA LEU A 72 -4.47 8.33 2.58
C LEU A 72 -4.36 7.88 4.04
N LEU A 73 -4.94 8.64 4.98
CA LEU A 73 -4.80 8.38 6.41
C LEU A 73 -5.29 6.98 6.79
N MET A 74 -6.40 6.50 6.22
CA MET A 74 -6.91 5.16 6.51
C MET A 74 -5.98 4.05 6.01
N ASN A 75 -5.41 4.19 4.81
CA ASN A 75 -4.42 3.23 4.30
C ASN A 75 -3.14 3.23 5.14
N LEU A 76 -2.64 4.42 5.49
CA LEU A 76 -1.44 4.55 6.32
C LEU A 76 -1.68 4.02 7.74
N LEU A 77 -2.86 4.24 8.32
CA LEU A 77 -3.23 3.75 9.64
C LEU A 77 -3.25 2.22 9.67
N LEU A 78 -3.94 1.58 8.74
CA LEU A 78 -3.99 0.12 8.66
C LEU A 78 -2.59 -0.47 8.41
N LEU A 79 -1.80 0.13 7.52
CA LEU A 79 -0.43 -0.31 7.27
C LEU A 79 0.47 -0.12 8.51
N PHE A 80 0.29 0.98 9.24
CA PHE A 80 1.02 1.26 10.48
C PHE A 80 0.67 0.26 11.60
N VAL A 81 -0.61 -0.10 11.73
CA VAL A 81 -1.09 -1.03 12.78
C VAL A 81 -0.67 -2.46 12.48
N PHE A 82 -0.93 -2.97 11.27
CA PHE A 82 -0.74 -4.39 10.96
C PHE A 82 0.61 -4.69 10.32
N GLY A 83 1.14 -3.76 9.52
CA GLY A 83 2.35 -3.96 8.73
C GLY A 83 3.57 -4.41 9.52
N PRO A 84 3.95 -3.75 10.64
CA PRO A 84 5.20 -4.09 11.34
C PRO A 84 5.21 -5.51 11.90
N ALA A 85 4.07 -6.01 12.38
CA ALA A 85 3.95 -7.38 12.88
C ALA A 85 4.09 -8.39 11.74
N VAL A 86 3.41 -8.16 10.62
CA VAL A 86 3.47 -9.01 9.43
C VAL A 86 4.87 -8.99 8.81
N GLU A 87 5.52 -7.82 8.69
CA GLU A 87 6.88 -7.69 8.16
C GLU A 87 7.90 -8.44 9.02
N LYS A 88 7.82 -8.32 10.35
CA LYS A 88 8.67 -9.09 11.27
C LYS A 88 8.46 -10.60 11.13
N ARG A 89 7.21 -11.02 10.92
CA ARG A 89 6.85 -12.45 10.83
C ARG A 89 7.26 -13.09 9.50
N MET A 90 7.14 -12.37 8.39
CA MET A 90 7.47 -12.84 7.04
C MET A 90 8.93 -12.60 6.66
N GLY A 91 9.59 -11.61 7.28
CA GLY A 91 10.83 -11.03 6.80
C GLY A 91 10.59 -9.96 5.73
N GLY A 92 11.49 -8.97 5.66
CA GLY A 92 11.30 -7.75 4.86
C GLY A 92 11.02 -7.98 3.37
N ASN A 93 11.86 -8.77 2.68
CA ASN A 93 11.70 -8.99 1.23
C ASN A 93 10.41 -9.75 0.90
N THR A 94 10.05 -10.74 1.73
CA THR A 94 8.80 -11.50 1.58
C THR A 94 7.59 -10.60 1.81
N PHE A 95 7.64 -9.74 2.82
CA PHE A 95 6.59 -8.75 3.07
C PHE A 95 6.42 -7.78 1.91
N ALA A 96 7.51 -7.26 1.36
CA ALA A 96 7.44 -6.35 0.21
C ALA A 96 6.81 -7.04 -1.00
N ALA A 97 7.27 -8.26 -1.33
CA ALA A 97 6.70 -9.05 -2.42
C ALA A 97 5.21 -9.34 -2.20
N TYR A 98 4.81 -9.66 -0.95
CA TYR A 98 3.42 -9.88 -0.58
C TYR A 98 2.57 -8.60 -0.72
N TYR A 99 3.05 -7.47 -0.23
CA TYR A 99 2.37 -6.18 -0.33
C TYR A 99 2.10 -5.81 -1.81
N PHE A 100 3.12 -5.91 -2.66
CA PHE A 100 2.96 -5.61 -4.08
C PHE A 100 2.11 -6.64 -4.81
N SER A 101 2.19 -7.93 -4.47
CA SER A 101 1.34 -8.94 -5.09
C SER A 101 -0.14 -8.77 -4.72
N CYS A 102 -0.45 -8.35 -3.49
CA CYS A 102 -1.82 -7.99 -3.10
C CYS A 102 -2.33 -6.77 -3.88
N GLY A 103 -1.50 -5.75 -4.10
CA GLY A 103 -1.87 -4.62 -4.95
C GLY A 103 -2.11 -5.01 -6.40
N VAL A 104 -1.14 -5.67 -7.04
CA VAL A 104 -1.28 -6.17 -8.43
C VAL A 104 -2.46 -7.12 -8.56
N GLY A 105 -2.68 -7.98 -7.55
CA GLY A 105 -3.83 -8.88 -7.47
C GLY A 105 -5.16 -8.12 -7.39
N GLY A 106 -5.23 -7.01 -6.67
CA GLY A 106 -6.40 -6.12 -6.65
C GLY A 106 -6.70 -5.49 -8.00
N ALA A 107 -5.66 -5.01 -8.70
CA ALA A 107 -5.80 -4.51 -10.06
C ALA A 107 -6.28 -5.61 -11.03
N ALA A 108 -5.68 -6.80 -10.98
CA ALA A 108 -6.10 -7.95 -11.78
C ALA A 108 -7.54 -8.38 -11.46
N PHE A 109 -7.93 -8.39 -10.18
CA PHE A 109 -9.29 -8.71 -9.77
C PHE A 109 -10.30 -7.70 -10.30
N SER A 110 -9.95 -6.40 -10.34
CA SER A 110 -10.79 -5.38 -10.95
C SER A 110 -11.03 -5.60 -12.43
N LEU A 111 -10.07 -6.17 -13.18
CA LEU A 111 -10.30 -6.54 -14.58
C LEU A 111 -11.41 -7.59 -14.71
N ILE A 112 -11.44 -8.55 -13.79
CA ILE A 112 -12.46 -9.60 -13.78
C ILE A 112 -13.82 -8.97 -13.45
N ILE A 113 -13.89 -8.08 -12.46
CA ILE A 113 -15.15 -7.42 -12.08
C ILE A 113 -15.68 -6.53 -13.21
N ASP A 114 -14.80 -5.81 -13.90
CA ASP A 114 -15.15 -4.91 -15.02
C ASP A 114 -15.89 -5.65 -16.16
N LEU A 115 -15.61 -6.94 -16.38
CA LEU A 115 -16.33 -7.78 -17.35
C LEU A 115 -17.82 -7.94 -17.05
N PHE A 116 -18.23 -7.78 -15.79
CA PHE A 116 -19.62 -7.94 -15.34
C PHE A 116 -20.27 -6.62 -14.95
N SER A 117 -19.48 -5.66 -14.49
CA SER A 117 -19.93 -4.34 -14.07
C SER A 117 -18.82 -3.33 -14.35
N PRO A 118 -19.00 -2.42 -15.32
CA PRO A 118 -17.98 -1.43 -15.68
C PRO A 118 -17.50 -0.65 -14.45
N LEU A 119 -16.19 -0.66 -14.23
CA LEU A 119 -15.52 0.05 -13.15
C LEU A 119 -14.83 1.30 -13.69
N GLY A 120 -14.85 2.35 -12.87
CA GLY A 120 -14.03 3.54 -13.14
C GLY A 120 -12.57 3.33 -12.73
N PRO A 121 -11.69 4.31 -13.05
CA PRO A 121 -10.31 4.29 -12.62
C PRO A 121 -10.17 4.15 -11.11
N MET A 122 -9.23 3.30 -10.68
CA MET A 122 -8.94 3.02 -9.29
C MET A 122 -7.62 3.63 -8.85
N ILE A 123 -7.59 4.05 -7.58
CA ILE A 123 -6.41 4.57 -6.89
C ILE A 123 -6.43 4.11 -5.43
N GLY A 124 -5.25 4.06 -4.81
CA GLY A 124 -5.08 3.82 -3.38
C GLY A 124 -4.41 2.49 -3.06
N ALA A 125 -3.74 2.44 -1.92
CA ALA A 125 -3.01 1.27 -1.41
C ALA A 125 -3.92 0.18 -0.83
N SER A 126 -5.24 0.36 -0.86
CA SER A 126 -6.22 -0.42 -0.09
C SER A 126 -6.13 -1.92 -0.33
N ALA A 127 -6.01 -2.36 -1.59
CA ALA A 127 -5.87 -3.79 -1.92
C ALA A 127 -4.66 -4.42 -1.23
N ALA A 128 -3.52 -3.73 -1.22
CA ALA A 128 -2.30 -4.21 -0.57
C ALA A 128 -2.42 -4.19 0.97
N VAL A 129 -2.96 -3.10 1.52
CA VAL A 129 -3.08 -2.93 2.97
C VAL A 129 -4.12 -3.86 3.59
N LEU A 130 -5.24 -4.11 2.91
CA LEU A 130 -6.22 -5.12 3.33
C LEU A 130 -5.64 -6.54 3.23
N GLY A 131 -4.80 -6.81 2.23
CA GLY A 131 -4.02 -8.04 2.17
C GLY A 131 -3.12 -8.20 3.40
N VAL A 132 -2.39 -7.15 3.79
CA VAL A 132 -1.58 -7.15 5.03
C VAL A 132 -2.43 -7.38 6.28
N ALA A 133 -3.59 -6.73 6.39
CA ALA A 133 -4.51 -6.94 7.51
C ALA A 133 -5.05 -8.39 7.55
N LEU A 134 -5.36 -8.97 6.39
CA LEU A 134 -5.75 -10.37 6.28
C LEU A 134 -4.61 -11.31 6.71
N ALA A 135 -3.38 -11.06 6.27
CA ALA A 135 -2.21 -11.83 6.70
C ALA A 135 -2.02 -11.76 8.22
N PHE A 136 -2.21 -10.59 8.82
CA PHE A 136 -2.20 -10.43 10.26
C PHE A 136 -3.27 -11.32 10.93
N ALA A 137 -4.53 -11.21 10.49
CA ALA A 137 -5.62 -12.03 11.04
C ALA A 137 -5.36 -13.54 10.90
N MET A 138 -4.72 -13.98 9.81
CA MET A 138 -4.35 -15.38 9.61
C MET A 138 -3.20 -15.85 10.50
N PHE A 139 -2.24 -14.97 10.80
CA PHE A 139 -1.12 -15.31 11.70
C PHE A 139 -1.51 -15.33 13.17
N TRP A 140 -2.50 -14.52 13.56
CA TRP A 140 -3.00 -14.40 14.92
C TRP A 140 -4.53 -14.54 14.98
N PRO A 141 -5.10 -15.72 14.65
CA PRO A 141 -6.56 -15.89 14.52
C PRO A 141 -7.31 -15.99 15.85
N ASN A 142 -6.61 -16.13 16.97
CA ASN A 142 -7.18 -16.36 18.30
C ASN A 142 -6.78 -15.29 19.33
N GLU A 143 -6.20 -14.18 18.87
CA GLU A 143 -5.99 -12.99 19.72
C GLU A 143 -7.21 -12.07 19.65
#